data_AF-I3TTK5-F1
#
_entry.id   AF-I3TTK5-F1
#
_cell.length_a   1.000
_cell.length_b   1.000
_cell.length_c   1.000
_cell.angle_alpha   90.00
_cell.angle_beta   90.00
_cell.angle_gamma   90.00
#
_symmetry.space_group_name_H-M   'P 1'
#
loop_
_entity.id
_entity.type
_entity.pdbx_description
1 polymer ?
#
loop_
_entity_poly.entity_id
_entity_poly.type
_entity_poly.pdbx_seq_one_letter_code
_entity_poly.pdbx_strand_id
1 'polypeptide(L)'
;MTTPAPSVDTPTDGAPVITPRGRELRLDAALPFDAEDHGRRLLRTARFGTLSTLDPESGYPYGAATNLATDHDGSPVFIMAGLALHARNLAADPRASLTLVEPGLTDVLAGVRMTIVGRVVQVTDPARLEAVRRRYLARHPKTKLYMTLPDIGLYRLEMADLRVAGGPRRNAGEPQVAHFLTDLAGAEALLAAEADEVERLNGPWGEDLPGRLARLHGGGDAGRWRAAGIDPEGIDLTSPDGDLRIRFPRRVTDPQAMRSALAALVRPAIVGGT
;
A
#
# COMPACT_ATOMS: atom_id res chain seq x y z
N MET A 1 26.96 -39.80 7.51
CA MET A 1 25.57 -39.77 8.00
C MET A 1 25.22 -38.32 8.25
N THR A 2 24.60 -37.68 7.28
CA THR A 2 24.17 -36.27 7.34
C THR A 2 22.85 -36.22 8.10
N THR A 3 22.84 -35.54 9.24
CA THR A 3 21.64 -35.26 10.02
C THR A 3 20.63 -34.51 9.15
N PRO A 4 19.35 -34.90 9.09
CA PRO A 4 18.35 -34.12 8.36
C PRO A 4 18.27 -32.72 9.00
N ALA A 5 18.15 -31.68 8.18
CA ALA A 5 17.81 -30.36 8.67
C ALA A 5 16.45 -30.44 9.41
N PRO A 6 16.27 -29.72 10.54
CA PRO A 6 14.99 -29.69 11.22
C PRO A 6 13.93 -29.21 10.23
N SER A 7 12.88 -30.00 10.04
CA SER A 7 11.69 -29.59 9.31
C SER A 7 11.19 -28.31 9.96
N VAL A 8 11.06 -27.24 9.17
CA VAL A 8 10.41 -26.00 9.62
C VAL A 8 8.96 -26.40 9.92
N ASP A 9 8.67 -26.60 11.20
CA ASP A 9 7.33 -26.96 11.67
C ASP A 9 6.32 -26.00 11.05
N THR A 10 5.29 -26.59 10.46
CA THR A 10 4.11 -25.81 10.05
C THR A 10 3.59 -25.13 11.31
N PRO A 11 3.33 -23.81 11.30
CA PRO A 11 2.85 -23.11 12.49
C PRO A 11 1.66 -23.87 13.08
N THR A 12 1.69 -24.10 14.39
CA THR A 12 0.55 -24.66 15.11
C THR A 12 -0.68 -23.78 14.88
N ASP A 13 -1.84 -24.41 14.66
CA ASP A 13 -3.11 -23.70 14.53
C ASP A 13 -3.28 -22.68 15.68
N GLY A 14 -3.39 -21.40 15.32
CA GLY A 14 -3.60 -20.29 16.26
C GLY A 14 -2.34 -19.53 16.72
N ALA A 15 -1.13 -19.91 16.32
CA ALA A 15 0.06 -19.11 16.62
C ALA A 15 0.08 -17.78 15.83
N PRO A 16 0.53 -16.66 16.43
CA PRO A 16 0.62 -15.39 15.72
C PRO A 16 1.65 -15.47 14.59
N VAL A 17 1.32 -14.92 13.42
CA VAL A 17 2.21 -14.93 12.24
C VAL A 17 3.48 -14.08 12.43
N ILE A 18 3.46 -13.16 13.39
CA ILE A 18 4.64 -12.46 13.91
C ILE A 18 4.71 -12.77 15.41
N THR A 19 5.70 -13.56 15.82
CA THR A 19 5.93 -13.84 17.24
C THR A 19 6.15 -12.52 18.00
N PRO A 20 5.39 -12.24 19.08
CA PRO A 20 5.55 -11.02 19.86
C PRO A 20 6.96 -10.87 20.42
N ARG A 21 7.40 -9.62 20.60
CA ARG A 21 8.77 -9.31 21.06
C ARG A 21 9.09 -9.87 22.45
N GLY A 22 8.07 -10.17 23.26
CA GLY A 22 8.24 -10.65 24.64
C GLY A 22 8.84 -9.61 25.59
N ARG A 23 8.81 -8.32 25.23
CA ARG A 23 9.32 -7.20 26.04
C ARG A 23 8.31 -6.06 26.03
N GLU A 24 8.12 -5.44 27.19
CA GLU A 24 7.25 -4.28 27.33
C GLU A 24 7.79 -3.07 26.55
N LEU A 25 6.89 -2.41 25.82
CA LEU A 25 7.16 -1.20 25.07
C LEU A 25 6.77 0.03 25.89
N ARG A 26 7.77 0.80 26.33
CA ARG A 26 7.56 2.08 27.00
C ARG A 26 7.24 3.17 25.98
N LEU A 27 5.97 3.28 25.61
CA LEU A 27 5.49 4.29 24.65
C LEU A 27 5.59 5.71 25.21
N ASP A 28 5.40 5.86 26.52
CA ASP A 28 5.49 7.11 27.28
C ASP A 28 6.91 7.71 27.32
N ALA A 29 7.94 6.86 27.21
CA ALA A 29 9.34 7.26 27.19
C ALA A 29 9.84 7.71 25.81
N ALA A 30 9.01 7.61 24.77
CA ALA A 30 9.36 7.95 23.39
C ALA A 30 8.71 9.26 22.93
N LEU A 31 9.20 9.81 21.81
CA LEU A 31 8.52 10.93 21.15
C LEU A 31 7.16 10.46 20.60
N PRO A 32 6.10 11.31 20.64
CA PRO A 32 4.80 10.97 20.07
C PRO A 32 4.92 10.48 18.63
N PHE A 33 4.26 9.36 18.34
CA PHE A 33 4.29 8.75 17.02
C PHE A 33 2.98 8.01 16.76
N ASP A 34 2.19 8.53 15.82
CA ASP A 34 1.00 7.85 15.32
C ASP A 34 1.42 6.81 14.27
N ALA A 35 1.62 5.56 14.73
CA ALA A 35 2.07 4.46 13.89
C ALA A 35 1.04 4.10 12.80
N GLU A 36 -0.25 4.32 13.06
CA GLU A 36 -1.31 3.99 12.12
C GLU A 36 -1.38 5.03 11.00
N ASP A 37 -1.39 6.33 11.31
CA ASP A 37 -1.38 7.36 10.26
C ASP A 37 -0.12 7.27 9.38
N HIS A 38 1.06 7.17 10.00
CA HIS A 38 2.31 7.08 9.26
C HIS A 38 2.39 5.79 8.44
N GLY A 39 1.97 4.67 9.01
CA GLY A 39 2.00 3.39 8.31
C GLY A 39 0.97 3.32 7.18
N ARG A 40 -0.26 3.83 7.37
CA ARG A 40 -1.27 3.94 6.30
C ARG A 40 -0.76 4.81 5.16
N ARG A 41 -0.14 5.95 5.49
CA ARG A 41 0.47 6.83 4.49
C ARG A 41 1.57 6.11 3.73
N LEU A 42 2.50 5.45 4.43
CA LEU A 42 3.60 4.70 3.82
C LEU A 42 3.08 3.59 2.89
N LEU A 43 2.10 2.80 3.35
CA LEU A 43 1.45 1.77 2.53
C LEU A 43 0.85 2.37 1.26
N ARG A 44 0.22 3.55 1.37
CA ARG A 44 -0.41 4.23 0.24
C ARG A 44 0.59 4.94 -0.67
N THR A 45 1.81 5.28 -0.25
CA THR A 45 2.76 6.08 -1.07
C THR A 45 4.03 5.33 -1.48
N ALA A 46 4.33 4.17 -0.89
CA ALA A 46 5.48 3.37 -1.28
C ALA A 46 5.34 2.84 -2.71
N ARG A 47 6.23 3.25 -3.61
CA ARG A 47 6.34 2.72 -4.98
C ARG A 47 7.08 1.41 -5.07
N PHE A 48 7.94 1.14 -4.09
CA PHE A 48 8.86 0.01 -4.09
C PHE A 48 8.87 -0.64 -2.71
N GLY A 49 9.11 -1.94 -2.68
CA GLY A 49 9.33 -2.68 -1.45
C GLY A 49 10.13 -3.95 -1.69
N THR A 50 10.51 -4.61 -0.60
CA THR A 50 11.21 -5.89 -0.64
C THR A 50 10.25 -7.01 -0.24
N LEU A 51 9.92 -7.88 -1.19
CA LEU A 51 9.13 -9.08 -0.99
C LEU A 51 10.05 -10.23 -0.61
N SER A 52 9.90 -10.73 0.62
CA SER A 52 10.65 -11.87 1.15
C SER A 52 9.78 -13.12 1.10
N THR A 53 10.29 -14.16 0.44
CA THR A 53 9.61 -15.46 0.21
C THR A 53 10.50 -16.59 0.71
N LEU A 54 9.99 -17.82 0.78
CA LEU A 54 10.77 -18.98 1.25
C LEU A 54 11.27 -19.81 0.08
N ASP A 55 12.56 -20.08 0.03
CA ASP A 55 13.10 -21.05 -0.92
C ASP A 55 12.64 -22.47 -0.53
N PRO A 56 12.00 -23.22 -1.44
CA PRO A 56 11.31 -24.46 -1.09
C PRO A 56 12.24 -25.62 -0.74
N GLU A 57 13.49 -25.60 -1.22
CA GLU A 57 14.45 -26.67 -0.97
C GLU A 57 15.28 -26.41 0.28
N SER A 58 15.80 -25.19 0.41
CA SER A 58 16.72 -24.83 1.49
C SER A 58 16.03 -24.28 2.73
N GLY A 59 14.78 -23.79 2.60
CA GLY A 59 14.05 -23.09 3.66
C GLY A 59 14.56 -21.68 3.99
N TYR A 60 15.63 -21.21 3.33
CA TYR A 60 16.14 -19.86 3.54
C TYR A 60 15.20 -18.81 2.95
N PRO A 61 15.10 -17.62 3.57
CA PRO A 61 14.36 -16.51 3.00
C PRO A 61 15.07 -15.94 1.78
N TYR A 62 14.31 -15.54 0.77
CA TYR A 62 14.76 -14.88 -0.45
C TYR A 62 14.03 -13.56 -0.64
N GLY A 63 14.78 -12.45 -0.65
CA GLY A 63 14.25 -11.10 -0.84
C GLY A 63 14.36 -10.62 -2.29
N ALA A 64 13.26 -10.14 -2.84
CA ALA A 64 13.19 -9.51 -4.17
C ALA A 64 12.62 -8.10 -4.08
N ALA A 65 13.25 -7.14 -4.75
CA ALA A 65 12.66 -5.81 -4.93
C ALA A 65 11.48 -5.89 -5.90
N THR A 66 10.38 -5.21 -5.60
CA THR A 66 9.20 -5.16 -6.47
C THR A 66 8.56 -3.77 -6.46
N ASN A 67 7.87 -3.45 -7.55
CA ASN A 67 7.05 -2.27 -7.68
C ASN A 67 5.69 -2.52 -7.02
N LEU A 68 5.16 -1.51 -6.34
CA LEU A 68 3.95 -1.60 -5.54
C LEU A 68 2.90 -0.58 -5.99
N ALA A 69 1.65 -1.02 -5.96
CA ALA A 69 0.49 -0.15 -5.87
C ALA A 69 -0.42 -0.67 -4.75
N THR A 70 -1.61 -0.10 -4.61
CA THR A 70 -2.60 -0.55 -3.62
C THR A 70 -3.96 -0.77 -4.26
N ASP A 71 -4.64 -1.85 -3.87
CA ASP A 71 -6.07 -2.04 -4.16
C ASP A 71 -6.92 -1.00 -3.38
N HIS A 72 -8.23 -0.99 -3.61
CA HIS A 72 -9.20 -0.09 -2.99
C HIS A 72 -9.19 -0.20 -1.47
N ASP A 73 -9.13 -1.42 -0.95
CA ASP A 73 -9.02 -1.70 0.49
C ASP A 73 -7.65 -1.33 1.07
N GLY A 74 -6.66 -0.99 0.24
CA GLY A 74 -5.30 -0.66 0.68
C GLY A 74 -4.31 -1.81 0.65
N SER A 75 -4.76 -3.02 0.32
CA SER A 75 -3.87 -4.18 0.18
C SER A 75 -2.75 -3.89 -0.84
N PRO A 76 -1.48 -4.20 -0.53
CA PRO A 76 -0.38 -4.07 -1.48
C PRO A 76 -0.60 -5.00 -2.67
N VAL A 77 -0.38 -4.46 -3.88
CA VAL A 77 -0.45 -5.22 -5.13
C VAL A 77 0.81 -5.02 -5.95
N PHE A 78 1.22 -6.07 -6.65
CA PHE A 78 2.42 -6.10 -7.47
C PHE A 78 2.27 -7.09 -8.61
N ILE A 79 3.12 -6.97 -9.64
CA ILE A 79 3.21 -7.97 -10.70
C ILE A 79 4.38 -8.91 -10.45
N MET A 80 4.27 -10.15 -10.94
CA MET A 80 5.38 -11.10 -10.95
C MET A 80 5.41 -11.87 -12.27
N ALA A 81 6.61 -12.15 -12.76
CA ALA A 81 6.85 -13.11 -13.82
C ALA A 81 6.86 -14.53 -13.26
N GLY A 82 6.17 -15.45 -13.92
CA GLY A 82 6.10 -16.86 -13.52
C GLY A 82 7.48 -17.53 -13.47
N LEU A 83 8.44 -17.05 -14.27
CA LEU A 83 9.82 -17.56 -14.29
C LEU A 83 10.70 -17.02 -13.15
N ALA A 84 10.23 -16.07 -12.35
CA ALA A 84 11.03 -15.50 -11.26
C ALA A 84 11.15 -16.46 -10.07
N LEU A 85 12.30 -16.45 -9.38
CA LEU A 85 12.53 -17.29 -8.20
C LEU A 85 11.48 -17.06 -7.10
N HIS A 86 11.11 -15.81 -6.85
CA HIS A 86 10.08 -15.47 -5.87
C HIS A 86 8.67 -15.96 -6.30
N ALA A 87 8.39 -16.10 -7.60
CA ALA A 87 7.14 -16.70 -8.07
C ALA A 87 7.13 -18.22 -7.85
N ARG A 88 8.23 -18.93 -8.15
CA ARG A 88 8.41 -20.35 -7.78
C ARG A 88 8.24 -20.56 -6.28
N ASN A 89 8.86 -19.72 -5.46
CA ASN A 89 8.76 -19.79 -4.01
C ASN A 89 7.31 -19.67 -3.54
N LEU A 90 6.58 -18.68 -4.05
CA LEU A 90 5.18 -18.44 -3.68
C LEU A 90 4.21 -19.52 -4.18
N ALA A 91 4.54 -20.18 -5.28
CA ALA A 91 3.78 -21.34 -5.76
C ALA A 91 3.93 -22.54 -4.81
N ALA A 92 5.08 -22.70 -4.15
CA ALA A 92 5.31 -23.74 -3.15
C ALA A 92 4.77 -23.35 -1.77
N ASP A 93 4.98 -22.11 -1.35
CA ASP A 93 4.49 -21.57 -0.09
C ASP A 93 4.11 -20.08 -0.25
N PRO A 94 2.82 -19.73 -0.17
CA PRO A 94 2.38 -18.36 -0.41
C PRO A 94 2.68 -17.41 0.76
N ARG A 95 3.26 -17.88 1.88
CA ARG A 95 3.65 -17.00 3.00
C ARG A 95 4.75 -16.04 2.55
N ALA A 96 4.58 -14.77 2.85
CA ALA A 96 5.55 -13.74 2.52
C ALA A 96 5.58 -12.61 3.55
N SER A 97 6.69 -11.87 3.52
CA SER A 97 6.86 -10.60 4.22
C SER A 97 7.17 -9.51 3.21
N LEU A 98 6.48 -8.37 3.27
CA LEU A 98 6.75 -7.18 2.46
C LEU A 98 7.28 -6.06 3.35
N THR A 99 8.48 -5.58 3.06
CA THR A 99 9.07 -4.44 3.78
C THR A 99 9.00 -3.18 2.94
N LEU A 100 8.49 -2.11 3.56
CA LEU A 100 8.35 -0.77 3.02
C LEU A 100 9.21 0.20 3.83
N VAL A 101 9.77 1.17 3.12
CA VAL A 101 10.60 2.23 3.70
C VAL A 101 10.11 3.56 3.16
N GLU A 102 10.07 4.57 4.02
CA GLU A 102 9.73 5.93 3.65
C GLU A 102 10.60 6.42 2.47
N PRO A 103 9.99 6.93 1.38
CA PRO A 103 10.73 7.44 0.24
C PRO A 103 11.65 8.62 0.59
N GLY A 104 12.81 8.71 -0.07
CA GLY A 104 13.69 9.87 0.02
C GLY A 104 14.61 9.94 1.25
N LEU A 105 14.65 8.89 2.08
CA LEU A 105 15.56 8.82 3.22
C LEU A 105 17.03 8.65 2.78
N THR A 106 17.93 9.35 3.47
CA THR A 106 19.38 9.10 3.43
C THR A 106 19.84 8.10 4.49
N ASP A 107 19.08 8.00 5.60
CA ASP A 107 19.24 6.99 6.65
C ASP A 107 17.90 6.30 6.90
N VAL A 108 17.82 5.02 6.52
CA VAL A 108 16.63 4.18 6.74
C VAL A 108 16.27 4.11 8.22
N LEU A 109 17.24 4.06 9.13
CA LEU A 109 16.94 3.87 10.54
C LEU A 109 16.24 5.09 11.16
N ALA A 110 16.38 6.27 10.56
CA ALA A 110 15.78 7.51 11.06
C ALA A 110 14.30 7.69 10.67
N GLY A 111 13.83 7.11 9.57
CA GLY A 111 12.48 7.31 9.06
C GLY A 111 11.49 6.18 9.35
N VAL A 112 10.31 6.26 8.75
CA VAL A 112 9.25 5.26 8.93
C VAL A 112 9.55 3.99 8.12
N ARG A 113 9.39 2.83 8.75
CA ARG A 113 9.41 1.53 8.07
C ARG A 113 8.18 0.74 8.45
N MET A 114 7.75 -0.11 7.54
CA MET A 114 6.67 -1.05 7.77
C MET A 114 7.07 -2.43 7.26
N THR A 115 6.74 -3.47 8.01
CA THR A 115 6.82 -4.86 7.56
C THR A 115 5.43 -5.45 7.65
N ILE A 116 4.94 -6.02 6.56
CA ILE A 116 3.63 -6.63 6.42
C ILE A 116 3.84 -8.13 6.20
N VAL A 117 3.25 -8.97 7.04
CA VAL A 117 3.33 -10.43 6.93
C VAL A 117 1.97 -10.97 6.51
N GLY A 118 1.97 -11.93 5.59
CA GLY A 118 0.72 -12.40 5.01
C GLY A 118 0.88 -13.51 4.00
N ARG A 119 -0.15 -13.69 3.19
CA ARG A 119 -0.17 -14.66 2.08
C ARG A 119 -0.32 -13.93 0.75
N VAL A 120 0.52 -14.27 -0.23
CA VAL A 120 0.38 -13.73 -1.58
C VAL A 120 -0.62 -14.57 -2.35
N VAL A 121 -1.59 -13.91 -2.97
CA VAL A 121 -2.60 -14.56 -3.80
C VAL A 121 -2.68 -13.86 -5.15
N GLN A 122 -2.87 -14.64 -6.20
CA GLN A 122 -3.06 -14.09 -7.55
C GLN A 122 -4.45 -13.45 -7.65
N VAL A 123 -4.53 -12.30 -8.30
CA VAL A 123 -5.81 -11.65 -8.61
C VAL A 123 -6.36 -12.27 -9.89
N THR A 124 -7.36 -13.15 -9.74
CA THR A 124 -7.95 -13.91 -10.87
C THR A 124 -9.38 -13.49 -11.20
N ASP A 125 -10.10 -12.87 -10.26
CA ASP A 125 -11.43 -12.31 -10.52
C ASP A 125 -11.34 -11.22 -11.60
N PRO A 126 -12.07 -11.32 -12.73
CA PRO A 126 -11.92 -10.39 -13.84
C PRO A 126 -12.21 -8.93 -13.49
N ALA A 127 -13.26 -8.67 -12.69
CA ALA A 127 -13.65 -7.32 -12.33
C ALA A 127 -12.59 -6.65 -11.43
N ARG A 128 -12.12 -7.38 -10.41
CA ARG A 128 -11.06 -6.91 -9.53
C ARG A 128 -9.73 -6.80 -10.27
N LEU A 129 -9.38 -7.75 -11.13
CA LEU A 129 -8.16 -7.74 -11.93
C LEU A 129 -8.07 -6.46 -12.76
N GLU A 130 -9.14 -6.10 -13.47
CA GLU A 130 -9.15 -4.87 -14.27
C GLU A 130 -9.01 -3.63 -13.39
N ALA A 131 -9.77 -3.54 -12.29
CA ALA A 131 -9.73 -2.38 -11.40
C ALA A 131 -8.33 -2.18 -10.76
N VAL A 132 -7.71 -3.25 -10.27
CA VAL A 132 -6.36 -3.22 -9.71
C VAL A 132 -5.32 -2.94 -10.80
N ARG A 133 -5.48 -3.48 -12.00
CA ARG A 133 -4.58 -3.21 -13.14
C ARG A 133 -4.55 -1.73 -13.49
N ARG A 134 -5.71 -1.05 -13.53
CA ARG A 134 -5.76 0.40 -13.78
C ARG A 134 -4.96 1.18 -12.74
N ARG A 135 -5.20 0.92 -11.44
CA ARG A 135 -4.48 1.57 -10.34
C ARG A 135 -2.97 1.32 -10.41
N TYR A 136 -2.58 0.08 -10.69
CA TYR A 136 -1.18 -0.28 -10.85
C TYR A 136 -0.52 0.47 -12.01
N LEU A 137 -1.16 0.53 -13.18
CA LEU A 137 -0.66 1.24 -14.35
C LEU A 137 -0.67 2.77 -14.20
N ALA A 138 -1.60 3.32 -13.41
CA ALA A 138 -1.61 4.75 -13.10
C ALA A 138 -0.33 5.17 -12.36
N ARG A 139 0.16 4.30 -11.44
CA ARG A 139 1.44 4.50 -10.74
C ARG A 139 2.65 4.13 -11.58
N HIS A 140 2.57 3.04 -12.34
CA HIS A 140 3.69 2.44 -13.07
C HIS A 140 3.39 2.34 -14.58
N PRO A 141 3.26 3.47 -15.30
CA PRO A 141 2.82 3.45 -16.71
C PRO A 141 3.77 2.69 -17.63
N LYS A 142 5.07 2.68 -17.31
CA LYS A 142 6.11 1.94 -18.06
C LYS A 142 5.90 0.41 -18.00
N THR A 143 5.17 -0.09 -17.00
CA THR A 143 4.89 -1.52 -16.84
C THR A 143 3.87 -2.07 -17.83
N LYS A 144 3.18 -1.22 -18.60
CA LYS A 144 2.27 -1.66 -19.67
C LYS A 144 2.94 -2.64 -20.65
N LEU A 145 4.23 -2.45 -20.93
CA LEU A 145 5.01 -3.33 -21.81
C LEU A 145 5.25 -4.72 -21.19
N TYR A 146 5.42 -4.80 -19.86
CA TYR A 146 5.64 -6.08 -19.20
C TYR A 146 4.34 -6.86 -19.06
N MET A 147 3.22 -6.19 -18.77
CA MET A 147 1.92 -6.85 -18.56
C MET A 147 1.31 -7.49 -19.83
N THR A 148 1.94 -7.36 -21.00
CA THR A 148 1.56 -8.10 -22.21
C THR A 148 2.31 -9.43 -22.36
N LEU A 149 3.34 -9.67 -21.54
CA LEU A 149 4.06 -10.93 -21.53
C LEU A 149 3.17 -12.04 -20.93
N PRO A 150 3.21 -13.26 -21.48
CA PRO A 150 2.24 -14.31 -21.16
C PRO A 150 2.35 -14.85 -19.72
N ASP A 151 3.51 -14.71 -19.08
CA ASP A 151 3.79 -15.24 -17.75
C ASP A 151 3.69 -14.18 -16.63
N ILE A 152 3.23 -12.96 -16.94
CA ILE A 152 3.07 -11.91 -15.93
C ILE A 152 1.68 -11.99 -15.30
N GLY A 153 1.65 -12.22 -13.99
CA GLY A 153 0.43 -12.15 -13.18
C GLY A 153 0.40 -10.91 -12.29
N LEU A 154 -0.81 -10.50 -11.89
CA LEU A 154 -1.04 -9.50 -10.84
C LEU A 154 -1.39 -10.22 -9.54
N TYR A 155 -0.74 -9.82 -8.45
CA TYR A 155 -0.83 -10.46 -7.15
C TYR A 155 -1.11 -9.42 -6.07
N ARG A 156 -1.77 -9.87 -5.00
CA ARG A 156 -2.02 -9.07 -3.79
C ARG A 156 -1.47 -9.79 -2.57
N LEU A 157 -0.98 -9.02 -1.60
CA LEU A 157 -0.63 -9.54 -0.27
C LEU A 157 -1.86 -9.43 0.64
N GLU A 158 -2.43 -10.57 1.03
CA GLU A 158 -3.42 -10.65 2.10
C GLU A 158 -2.71 -10.48 3.44
N MET A 159 -2.91 -9.32 4.06
CA MET A 159 -2.23 -8.93 5.29
C MET A 159 -2.78 -9.75 6.47
N ALA A 160 -1.90 -10.47 7.16
CA ALA A 160 -2.23 -11.23 8.36
C ALA A 160 -1.77 -10.50 9.65
N ASP A 161 -0.62 -9.83 9.60
CA ASP A 161 -0.13 -8.95 10.66
C ASP A 161 0.87 -7.94 10.08
N LEU A 162 1.23 -6.90 10.83
CA LEU A 162 2.22 -5.91 10.41
C LEU A 162 2.93 -5.26 11.59
N ARG A 163 4.10 -4.67 11.32
CA ARG A 163 4.86 -3.86 12.28
C ARG A 163 5.25 -2.54 11.63
N VAL A 164 5.11 -1.45 12.38
CA VAL A 164 5.55 -0.12 11.98
C VAL A 164 6.68 0.31 12.90
N ALA A 165 7.71 0.97 12.37
CA ALA A 165 8.79 1.56 13.14
C ALA A 165 8.91 3.04 12.76
N GLY A 166 8.97 3.94 13.75
CA GLY A 166 9.04 5.38 13.53
C GLY A 166 10.46 5.97 13.63
N GLY A 167 11.49 5.13 13.79
CA GLY A 167 12.86 5.56 14.04
C GLY A 167 13.32 5.37 15.50
N PRO A 168 14.58 5.70 15.83
CA PRO A 168 15.23 5.30 17.08
C PRO A 168 14.63 5.92 18.36
N ARG A 169 13.84 6.99 18.23
CA ARG A 169 13.20 7.70 19.37
C ARG A 169 11.67 7.61 19.36
N ARG A 170 11.11 6.80 18.47
CA ARG A 170 9.65 6.66 18.28
C ARG A 170 9.28 5.19 18.43
N ASN A 171 8.80 4.84 19.62
CA ASN A 171 8.26 3.52 19.86
C ASN A 171 6.88 3.43 19.21
N ALA A 172 6.65 2.38 18.44
CA ALA A 172 5.34 2.06 17.90
C ALA A 172 4.77 0.88 18.70
N GLY A 173 3.47 0.93 18.98
CA GLY A 173 2.75 -0.22 19.49
C GLY A 173 2.64 -1.34 18.45
N GLU A 174 1.77 -2.30 18.71
CA GLU A 174 1.43 -3.37 17.78
C GLU A 174 0.06 -3.04 17.15
N PRO A 175 0.02 -2.36 15.99
CA PRO A 175 -1.23 -1.90 15.43
C PRO A 175 -1.95 -3.04 14.70
N GLN A 176 -3.27 -2.92 14.58
CA GLN A 176 -4.11 -3.98 14.00
C GLN A 176 -4.25 -3.81 12.49
N VAL A 177 -4.20 -4.92 11.74
CA VAL A 177 -4.37 -4.91 10.26
C VAL A 177 -5.67 -4.21 9.84
N ALA A 178 -6.76 -4.38 10.60
CA ALA A 178 -8.04 -3.73 10.32
C ALA A 178 -7.91 -2.19 10.25
N HIS A 179 -6.99 -1.60 10.99
CA HIS A 179 -6.72 -0.16 10.98
C HIS A 179 -5.87 0.28 9.78
N PHE A 180 -5.45 -0.60 8.89
CA PHE A 180 -4.75 -0.27 7.64
C PHE A 180 -5.59 -0.54 6.40
N LEU A 181 -6.67 -1.30 6.56
CA LEU A 181 -7.63 -1.53 5.50
C LEU A 181 -8.64 -0.38 5.43
N THR A 182 -9.12 -0.12 4.22
CA THR A 182 -10.27 0.75 3.96
C THR A 182 -11.53 -0.12 3.90
N ASP A 183 -12.54 0.23 4.69
CA ASP A 183 -13.84 -0.44 4.64
C ASP A 183 -14.59 -0.08 3.35
N LEU A 184 -14.82 -1.10 2.50
CA LEU A 184 -15.49 -0.99 1.21
C LEU A 184 -17.00 -1.25 1.28
N ALA A 185 -17.56 -1.63 2.43
CA ALA A 185 -18.96 -2.01 2.54
C ALA A 185 -19.92 -0.87 2.13
N GLY A 186 -20.81 -1.12 1.16
CA GLY A 186 -21.77 -0.11 0.69
C GLY A 186 -21.16 0.94 -0.25
N ALA A 187 -19.90 0.79 -0.66
CA ALA A 187 -19.22 1.70 -1.58
C ALA A 187 -19.26 1.23 -3.05
N GLU A 188 -20.12 0.27 -3.40
CA GLU A 188 -20.14 -0.38 -4.71
C GLU A 188 -20.34 0.64 -5.85
N ALA A 189 -21.20 1.65 -5.63
CA ALA A 189 -21.44 2.73 -6.59
C ALA A 189 -20.18 3.60 -6.81
N LEU A 190 -19.40 3.88 -5.76
CA LEU A 190 -18.15 4.60 -5.88
C LEU A 190 -17.09 3.78 -6.63
N LEU A 191 -16.94 2.50 -6.27
CA LEU A 191 -15.94 1.61 -6.89
C LEU A 191 -16.23 1.40 -8.39
N ALA A 192 -17.51 1.27 -8.76
CA ALA A 192 -17.92 1.15 -10.15
C ALA A 192 -17.60 2.42 -10.97
N ALA A 193 -17.72 3.60 -10.37
CA ALA A 193 -17.49 4.89 -11.03
C ALA A 193 -16.03 5.36 -10.99
N GLU A 194 -15.14 4.67 -10.28
CA GLU A 194 -13.77 5.13 -10.02
C GLU A 194 -13.00 5.42 -11.32
N ALA A 195 -13.13 4.56 -12.32
CA ALA A 195 -12.44 4.70 -13.61
C ALA A 195 -12.76 6.03 -14.28
N ASP A 196 -14.07 6.30 -14.42
CA ASP A 196 -14.61 7.48 -15.09
C ASP A 196 -14.25 8.75 -14.30
N GLU A 197 -14.21 8.67 -12.97
CA GLU A 197 -13.81 9.80 -12.13
C GLU A 197 -12.32 10.10 -12.22
N VAL A 198 -11.47 9.07 -12.22
CA VAL A 198 -10.03 9.23 -12.42
C VAL A 198 -9.75 9.82 -13.81
N GLU A 199 -10.45 9.35 -14.85
CA GLU A 199 -10.34 9.92 -16.19
C GLU A 199 -10.79 11.39 -16.21
N ARG A 200 -11.96 11.70 -15.63
CA ARG A 200 -12.49 13.07 -15.55
C ARG A 200 -11.53 14.01 -14.82
N LEU A 201 -10.93 13.58 -13.71
CA LEU A 201 -9.97 14.36 -12.94
C LEU A 201 -8.66 14.62 -13.70
N ASN A 202 -8.25 13.67 -14.54
CA ASN A 202 -7.01 13.75 -15.32
C ASN A 202 -7.22 14.33 -16.74
N GLY A 203 -8.48 14.54 -17.14
CA GLY A 203 -8.89 15.00 -18.45
C GLY A 203 -8.80 16.52 -18.65
N PRO A 204 -8.98 16.99 -19.89
CA PRO A 204 -8.77 18.40 -20.27
C PRO A 204 -9.79 19.37 -19.65
N TRP A 205 -10.91 18.85 -19.15
CA TRP A 205 -11.97 19.63 -18.49
C TRP A 205 -11.82 19.69 -16.96
N GLY A 206 -10.82 19.01 -16.40
CA GLY A 206 -10.48 19.14 -14.98
C GLY A 206 -9.68 20.43 -14.76
N GLU A 207 -10.13 21.30 -13.86
CA GLU A 207 -9.39 22.50 -13.41
C GLU A 207 -8.11 22.13 -12.63
N ASP A 208 -7.12 21.48 -13.26
CA ASP A 208 -5.87 20.96 -12.63
C ASP A 208 -6.10 20.49 -11.17
N LEU A 209 -7.19 19.76 -10.94
CA LEU A 209 -7.65 19.48 -9.58
C LEU A 209 -6.63 18.62 -8.81
N PRO A 210 -6.03 17.57 -9.42
CA PRO A 210 -4.90 16.86 -8.81
C PRO A 210 -3.73 17.78 -8.42
N GLY A 211 -3.31 18.69 -9.31
CA GLY A 211 -2.22 19.63 -9.03
C GLY A 211 -2.56 20.60 -7.89
N ARG A 212 -3.78 21.14 -7.86
CA ARG A 212 -4.26 22.01 -6.77
C ARG A 212 -4.32 21.28 -5.43
N LEU A 213 -4.86 20.06 -5.41
CA LEU A 213 -4.92 19.22 -4.22
C LEU A 213 -3.50 18.91 -3.72
N ALA A 214 -2.58 18.53 -4.60
CA ALA A 214 -1.20 18.27 -4.20
C ALA A 214 -0.54 19.50 -3.56
N ARG A 215 -0.73 20.69 -4.13
CA ARG A 215 -0.20 21.95 -3.56
C ARG A 215 -0.72 22.24 -2.16
N LEU A 216 -2.01 22.05 -1.93
CA LEU A 216 -2.65 22.30 -0.63
C LEU A 216 -2.29 21.25 0.44
N HIS A 217 -1.93 20.03 0.03
CA HIS A 217 -1.75 18.88 0.93
C HIS A 217 -0.29 18.37 0.98
N GLY A 218 0.68 19.22 0.61
CA GLY A 218 2.11 18.96 0.85
C GLY A 218 2.84 18.18 -0.24
N GLY A 219 2.26 18.03 -1.43
CA GLY A 219 2.92 17.47 -2.62
C GLY A 219 3.81 18.46 -3.39
N GLY A 220 3.77 19.75 -3.04
CA GLY A 220 4.57 20.79 -3.69
C GLY A 220 4.04 21.27 -5.05
N ASP A 221 4.67 22.32 -5.59
CA ASP A 221 4.17 23.08 -6.75
C ASP A 221 4.67 22.58 -8.12
N ALA A 222 5.74 21.77 -8.15
CA ALA A 222 6.44 21.42 -9.39
C ALA A 222 5.94 20.14 -10.08
N GLY A 223 5.13 19.33 -9.39
CA GLY A 223 4.75 18.00 -9.85
C GLY A 223 3.62 18.02 -10.89
N ARG A 224 3.78 17.23 -11.96
CA ARG A 224 2.66 16.88 -12.88
C ARG A 224 1.76 15.83 -12.23
N TRP A 225 1.04 16.24 -11.20
CA TRP A 225 0.18 15.40 -10.39
C TRP A 225 -1.03 14.88 -11.19
N ARG A 226 -1.34 13.60 -10.99
CA ARG A 226 -2.50 12.92 -11.56
C ARG A 226 -3.19 12.09 -10.50
N ALA A 227 -4.50 11.90 -10.63
CA ALA A 227 -5.22 10.92 -9.83
C ALA A 227 -4.79 9.51 -10.24
N ALA A 228 -4.47 8.67 -9.26
CA ALA A 228 -4.06 7.27 -9.43
C ALA A 228 -5.11 6.26 -8.94
N GLY A 229 -5.98 6.68 -8.01
CA GLY A 229 -7.07 5.86 -7.49
C GLY A 229 -7.92 6.66 -6.49
N ILE A 230 -9.15 6.22 -6.31
CA ILE A 230 -10.11 6.81 -5.36
C ILE A 230 -10.79 5.68 -4.60
N ASP A 231 -10.82 5.78 -3.27
CA ASP A 231 -11.53 4.83 -2.42
C ASP A 231 -12.35 5.59 -1.36
N PRO A 232 -13.15 4.91 -0.52
CA PRO A 232 -14.02 5.57 0.45
C PRO A 232 -13.35 6.56 1.39
N GLU A 233 -12.04 6.45 1.60
CA GLU A 233 -11.31 7.30 2.54
C GLU A 233 -10.49 8.41 1.88
N GLY A 234 -10.35 8.43 0.56
CA GLY A 234 -9.52 9.45 -0.06
C GLY A 234 -9.19 9.24 -1.52
N ILE A 235 -8.23 10.05 -1.96
CA ILE A 235 -7.66 10.03 -3.30
C ILE A 235 -6.15 9.81 -3.22
N ASP A 236 -5.66 8.92 -4.07
CA ASP A 236 -4.24 8.73 -4.31
C ASP A 236 -3.82 9.58 -5.50
N LEU A 237 -2.81 10.43 -5.32
CA LEU A 237 -2.18 11.22 -6.37
C LEU A 237 -0.77 10.70 -6.65
N THR A 238 -0.34 10.84 -7.89
CA THR A 238 0.95 10.34 -8.37
C THR A 238 1.59 11.34 -9.34
N SER A 239 2.90 11.47 -9.29
CA SER A 239 3.72 12.28 -10.21
C SER A 239 5.10 11.63 -10.39
N PRO A 240 5.92 12.07 -11.34
CA PRO A 240 7.32 11.60 -11.44
C PRO A 240 8.13 11.85 -10.16
N ASP A 241 7.74 12.84 -9.36
CA ASP A 241 8.46 13.29 -8.17
C ASP A 241 8.00 12.58 -6.89
N GLY A 242 6.88 11.85 -6.92
CA GLY A 242 6.39 11.10 -5.77
C GLY A 242 4.93 10.67 -5.85
N ASP A 243 4.39 10.26 -4.70
CA ASP A 243 2.99 9.91 -4.50
C ASP A 243 2.46 10.60 -3.24
N LEU A 244 1.17 10.91 -3.25
CA LEU A 244 0.50 11.57 -2.14
C LEU A 244 -0.85 10.91 -1.88
N ARG A 245 -1.13 10.60 -0.62
CA ARG A 245 -2.44 10.17 -0.15
C ARG A 245 -3.14 11.36 0.50
N ILE A 246 -4.31 11.76 -0.01
CA ILE A 246 -5.14 12.79 0.61
C ILE A 246 -6.41 12.14 1.15
N ARG A 247 -6.63 12.25 2.45
CA ARG A 247 -7.82 11.68 3.12
C ARG A 247 -9.01 12.61 2.97
N PHE A 248 -10.18 12.04 2.72
CA PHE A 248 -11.43 12.78 2.85
C PHE A 248 -11.72 13.08 4.33
N PRO A 249 -12.41 14.19 4.65
CA PRO A 249 -12.82 14.49 6.02
C PRO A 249 -13.75 13.43 6.64
N ARG A 250 -14.45 12.68 5.79
CA ARG A 250 -15.34 11.59 6.16
C ARG A 250 -15.36 10.53 5.07
N ARG A 251 -15.70 9.31 5.45
CA ARG A 251 -15.91 8.20 4.51
C ARG A 251 -17.00 8.55 3.48
N VAL A 252 -16.77 8.22 2.23
CA VAL A 252 -17.71 8.40 1.10
C VAL A 252 -18.00 7.07 0.42
N THR A 253 -19.22 6.89 -0.08
CA THR A 253 -19.67 5.60 -0.65
C THR A 253 -20.24 5.72 -2.07
N ASP A 254 -20.40 6.94 -2.56
CA ASP A 254 -20.96 7.23 -3.88
C ASP A 254 -20.21 8.39 -4.56
N PRO A 255 -20.32 8.52 -5.90
CA PRO A 255 -19.61 9.55 -6.65
C PRO A 255 -19.98 10.99 -6.26
N GLN A 256 -21.22 11.25 -5.86
CA GLN A 256 -21.66 12.60 -5.51
C GLN A 256 -21.06 13.05 -4.18
N ALA A 257 -21.04 12.16 -3.19
CA ALA A 257 -20.37 12.39 -1.91
C ALA A 257 -18.85 12.58 -2.11
N MET A 258 -18.23 11.77 -2.97
CA MET A 258 -16.81 11.89 -3.31
C MET A 258 -16.47 13.24 -3.96
N ARG A 259 -17.24 13.67 -4.98
CA ARG A 259 -17.02 14.98 -5.63
C ARG A 259 -17.19 16.13 -4.64
N SER A 260 -18.18 16.02 -3.74
CA SER A 260 -18.38 16.99 -2.67
C SER A 260 -17.20 17.04 -1.69
N ALA A 261 -16.63 15.89 -1.34
CA ALA A 261 -15.44 15.80 -0.49
C ALA A 261 -14.21 16.41 -1.17
N LEU A 262 -13.99 16.14 -2.47
CA LEU A 262 -12.91 16.78 -3.24
C LEU A 262 -13.07 18.31 -3.29
N ALA A 263 -14.29 18.81 -3.53
CA ALA A 263 -14.54 20.25 -3.53
C ALA A 263 -14.25 20.90 -2.17
N ALA A 264 -14.50 20.21 -1.06
CA ALA A 264 -14.18 20.68 0.28
C ALA A 264 -12.66 20.73 0.53
N LEU A 265 -11.90 19.77 0.01
CA LEU A 265 -10.43 19.71 0.17
C LEU A 265 -9.67 20.83 -0.55
N VAL A 266 -10.33 21.55 -1.46
CA VAL A 266 -9.77 22.66 -2.24
C VAL A 266 -10.10 24.02 -1.61
N ARG A 267 -11.07 24.07 -0.71
CA ARG A 267 -11.39 25.30 0.01
C ARG A 267 -10.30 25.55 1.04
N PRO A 268 -9.80 26.80 1.19
CA PRO A 268 -8.94 27.14 2.31
C PRO A 268 -9.64 26.75 3.61
N ALA A 269 -8.92 26.13 4.55
CA ALA A 269 -9.42 26.01 5.90
C ALA A 269 -9.76 27.43 6.38
N ILE A 270 -11.03 27.66 6.74
CA ILE A 270 -11.39 28.91 7.41
C ILE A 270 -10.68 28.84 8.76
N VAL A 271 -9.53 29.49 8.85
CA VAL A 271 -8.88 29.76 10.13
C VAL A 271 -9.82 30.71 10.85
N GLY A 272 -10.67 30.16 11.72
CA GLY A 272 -11.43 30.95 12.67
C GLY A 272 -10.42 31.68 13.54
N GLY A 273 -10.22 32.97 13.26
CA GLY A 273 -9.46 33.85 14.12
C GLY A 273 -10.11 33.88 15.49
N THR A 274 -9.36 33.42 16.50
CA THR A 274 -9.57 33.81 17.89
C THR A 274 -9.17 35.26 18.08
#